data_AF-A0A367M025-F1
#
_entry.id   AF-A0A367M025-F1
#
_cell.length_a   1.000
_cell.length_b   1.000
_cell.length_c   1.000
_cell.angle_alpha   90.00
_cell.angle_beta   90.00
_cell.angle_gamma   90.00
#
_symmetry.space_group_name_H-M   'P 1'
#
loop_
_entity.id
_entity.type
_entity.pdbx_description
1 polymer ?
#
loop_
_entity_poly.entity_id
_entity_poly.type
_entity_poly.pdbx_seq_one_letter_code
_entity_poly.pdbx_strand_id
1 'polypeptide(L)' 'MQLQCPCCGEQFPVEAGFADTDGKRLAALFAGLDPKLGRAILNYLRLFSPAKRGLRMTRAIKLVEEL' A
#
# COMPACT_ATOMS: atom_id res chain seq x y z
N MET A 1 13.15 12.11 -3.14
CA MET A 1 12.89 10.93 -4.01
C MET A 1 11.38 10.78 -4.16
N GLN A 2 10.86 10.46 -5.36
CA GLN A 2 9.42 10.26 -5.58
C GLN A 2 9.08 8.77 -5.47
N LEU A 3 8.00 8.44 -4.77
CA LEU A 3 7.41 7.10 -4.76
C LEU A 3 6.13 7.12 -5.60
N GLN A 4 5.95 6.07 -6.40
CA GLN A 4 4.67 5.79 -7.02
C GLN A 4 3.94 4.74 -6.19
N CYS A 5 2.73 5.06 -5.73
CA CYS A 5 1.92 4.10 -5.00
C CYS A 5 1.44 3.00 -5.95
N PRO A 6 1.76 1.72 -5.67
CA PRO A 6 1.31 0.61 -6.51
C PRO A 6 -0.21 0.39 -6.42
N CYS A 7 -0.87 0.92 -5.39
CA CYS A 7 -2.33 0.83 -5.23
C CYS A 7 -3.05 1.86 -6.10
N CYS A 8 -2.71 3.15 -6.03
CA CYS A 8 -3.47 4.22 -6.68
C CYS A 8 -2.74 4.91 -7.85
N GLY A 9 -1.46 4.61 -8.07
CA GLY A 9 -0.64 5.26 -9.11
C GLY A 9 -0.20 6.68 -8.77
N GLU A 10 -0.64 7.24 -7.63
CA GLU A 10 -0.27 8.55 -7.12
C GLU A 10 1.24 8.64 -6.92
N GLN A 11 1.83 9.78 -7.28
CA GLN A 11 3.23 10.08 -7.02
C GLN A 11 3.33 11.03 -5.84
N PHE A 12 4.16 10.70 -4.86
CA PHE A 12 4.38 11.54 -3.68
C PHE A 12 5.83 11.48 -3.19
N PRO A 13 6.29 12.54 -2.46
CA PRO A 13 7.58 12.50 -1.79
C PRO A 13 7.65 11.32 -0.83
N VAL A 14 8.75 10.56 -0.81
CA VAL A 14 8.96 9.44 0.11
C VAL A 14 8.55 9.80 1.55
N GLU A 15 8.94 11.00 1.96
CA GLU A 15 8.69 11.58 3.28
C GLU A 15 7.18 11.68 3.59
N ALA A 16 6.35 11.98 2.60
CA ALA A 16 4.90 12.04 2.75
C ALA A 16 4.29 10.65 2.98
N GLY A 17 4.83 9.62 2.33
CA GLY A 17 4.42 8.22 2.56
C GLY A 17 4.72 7.75 3.98
N PHE A 18 5.81 8.24 4.58
CA PHE A 18 6.18 7.95 5.96
C PHE A 18 5.62 8.93 6.98
N ALA A 19 5.02 10.06 6.59
CA ALA A 19 4.40 10.99 7.51
C ALA A 19 2.99 10.54 7.93
N ASP A 20 2.29 9.84 7.02
CA ASP A 20 0.92 9.38 7.22
C ASP A 20 0.82 8.18 8.20
N THR A 21 -0.10 8.26 9.17
CA THR A 21 -0.26 7.22 10.20
C THR A 21 -0.74 5.89 9.59
N ASP A 22 -1.65 5.95 8.62
CA ASP A 22 -2.12 4.74 7.93
C ASP A 22 -1.04 4.19 7.00
N GLY A 23 -0.27 5.06 6.34
CA GLY A 23 0.92 4.70 5.57
C GLY A 23 1.96 3.95 6.41
N LYS A 24 2.28 4.44 7.63
CA LYS A 24 3.16 3.74 8.57
C LYS A 24 2.60 2.39 9.00
N ARG A 25 1.31 2.32 9.33
CA ARG A 25 0.66 1.08 9.74
C ARG A 25 0.68 0.03 8.63
N LEU A 26 0.36 0.45 7.41
CA LEU A 26 0.45 -0.42 6.25
C LEU A 26 1.89 -0.88 6.04
N ALA A 27 2.88 0.04 6.06
CA ALA A 27 4.28 -0.32 5.94
C ALA A 27 4.74 -1.34 7.01
N ALA A 28 4.24 -1.23 8.24
CA ALA A 28 4.52 -2.19 9.31
C ALA A 28 3.97 -3.60 9.02
N LEU A 29 2.82 -3.72 8.34
CA LEU A 29 2.30 -5.03 7.91
C LEU A 29 3.18 -5.70 6.86
N PHE A 30 3.91 -4.91 6.06
CA PHE A 30 4.89 -5.43 5.10
C PHE A 30 6.28 -5.62 5.71
N ALA A 31 6.54 -5.08 6.90
CA ALA A 31 7.84 -5.16 7.53
C ALA A 31 8.18 -6.62 7.89
N GLY A 32 9.32 -7.11 7.41
CA GLY A 32 9.78 -8.48 7.66
C GLY A 32 9.17 -9.54 6.74
N LEU A 33 8.27 -9.18 5.81
CA LEU A 33 7.79 -10.11 4.80
C LEU A 33 8.88 -10.44 3.78
N ASP A 34 8.87 -11.69 3.30
CA ASP A 34 9.66 -12.04 2.11
C ASP A 34 9.23 -11.14 0.94
N PRO A 35 10.18 -10.58 0.16
CA PRO A 35 9.86 -9.67 -0.93
C PRO A 35 8.89 -10.23 -1.97
N LYS A 36 8.90 -11.55 -2.22
CA LYS A 36 7.94 -12.19 -3.15
C LYS A 36 6.53 -12.18 -2.56
N LEU A 37 6.40 -12.45 -1.26
CA LEU A 37 5.13 -12.38 -0.56
C LEU A 37 4.61 -10.94 -0.52
N GLY A 38 5.46 -9.97 -0.17
CA GLY A 38 5.13 -8.55 -0.22
C GLY A 38 4.62 -8.14 -1.60
N ARG A 39 5.28 -8.59 -2.67
CA ARG A 39 4.83 -8.32 -4.05
C ARG A 39 3.48 -8.97 -4.37
N ALA A 40 3.24 -10.19 -3.90
CA ALA A 40 1.96 -10.89 -4.09
C ALA A 40 0.80 -10.13 -3.41
N ILE A 41 1.00 -9.66 -2.18
CA ILE A 41 0.02 -8.86 -1.44
C ILE A 41 -0.26 -7.54 -2.16
N LEU A 42 0.77 -6.85 -2.66
CA LEU A 42 0.58 -5.62 -3.45
C LEU A 42 -0.24 -5.87 -4.72
N ASN A 43 -0.01 -6.98 -5.42
CA ASN A 43 -0.80 -7.37 -6.58
C ASN A 43 -2.25 -7.70 -6.20
N TYR A 44 -2.46 -8.37 -5.06
CA TYR A 44 -3.80 -8.63 -4.52
C TYR A 44 -4.55 -7.33 -4.22
N LEU A 45 -3.92 -6.37 -3.52
CA LEU A 45 -4.52 -5.06 -3.22
C LEU A 45 -4.89 -4.28 -4.50
N ARG A 46 -4.13 -4.45 -5.58
CA ARG A 46 -4.41 -3.81 -6.87
C ARG A 46 -5.74 -4.29 -7.50
N LEU A 47 -6.20 -5.50 -7.19
CA LEU A 47 -7.51 -6.01 -7.64
C LEU A 47 -8.68 -5.17 -7.09
N PHE A 48 -8.46 -4.44 -5.99
CA PHE A 48 -9.47 -3.62 -5.32
C PHE A 48 -9.31 -2.12 -5.61
N SER A 49 -8.36 -1.73 -6.47
CA SER A 49 -8.10 -0.34 -6.82
C SER A 49 -8.63 -0.01 -8.21
N PRO A 50 -9.84 0.56 -8.34
CA PRO A 50 -10.45 0.86 -9.64
C PRO A 50 -9.68 1.92 -10.43
N ALA A 51 -9.74 1.85 -11.76
CA ALA A 51 -8.94 2.68 -12.67
C ALA A 51 -9.07 4.20 -12.49
N LYS A 52 -10.17 4.68 -11.89
CA LYS A 52 -10.45 6.12 -11.68
C LYS A 52 -10.32 6.58 -10.23
N ARG A 53 -10.15 5.67 -9.26
CA ARG A 53 -10.09 5.99 -7.83
C ARG A 53 -9.15 5.04 -7.11
N GLY A 54 -8.16 5.58 -6.42
CA GLY A 54 -7.25 4.78 -5.60
C GLY A 54 -7.95 4.04 -4.46
N LEU A 55 -7.45 2.84 -4.13
CA LEU A 55 -7.80 2.12 -2.91
C LEU A 55 -7.45 2.97 -1.67
N ARG A 56 -8.43 3.21 -0.79
CA ARG A 56 -8.21 3.91 0.49
C ARG A 56 -7.28 3.09 1.39
N MET A 57 -6.31 3.73 2.05
CA MET A 57 -5.34 3.06 2.93
C MET A 57 -6.01 2.26 4.06
N THR A 58 -7.04 2.80 4.70
CA THR A 58 -7.83 2.09 5.71
C THR A 58 -8.47 0.80 5.19
N ARG A 59 -8.85 0.75 3.90
CA ARG A 59 -9.38 -0.46 3.27
C ARG A 59 -8.26 -1.44 2.93
N ALA A 60 -7.12 -0.95 2.47
CA ALA A 60 -5.94 -1.77 2.21
C ALA A 60 -5.46 -2.49 3.48
N ILE A 61 -5.37 -1.78 4.61
CA ILE A 61 -5.00 -2.36 5.91
C ILE A 61 -5.95 -3.50 6.27
N LYS A 62 -7.27 -3.29 6.22
CA LYS A 62 -8.26 -4.34 6.51
C LYS A 62 -8.09 -5.56 5.62
N LEU A 63 -7.91 -5.36 4.31
CA LEU A 63 -7.71 -6.47 3.36
C LEU A 63 -6.44 -7.27 3.63
N VAL A 64 -5.38 -6.64 4.16
CA VAL A 64 -4.15 -7.35 4.54
C VAL A 64 -4.30 -8.07 5.88
N GLU A 65 -5.00 -7.47 6.85
CA GLU A 65 -5.27 -8.07 8.16
C GLU A 65 -6.24 -9.27 8.08
N GLU A 66 -7.03 -9.37 7.00
CA GLU A 66 -7.95 -10.48 6.72
C GLU A 66 -7.31 -11.67 5.99
N LEU A 67 -6.03 -11.57 5.57
CA LEU A 67 -5.27 -12.65 4.91
C LEU A 67 -4.67 -13.64 5.93
#